data_AF-A0A966YJR7-F1
#
_entry.id   AF-A0A966YJR7-F1
#
_cell.length_a   1.000
_cell.length_b   1.000
_cell.length_c   1.000
_cell.angle_alpha   90.00
_cell.angle_beta   90.00
_cell.angle_gamma   90.00
#
_symmetry.space_group_name_H-M   'P 1'
#
loop_
_entity.id
_entity.type
_entity.pdbx_description
1 polymer ?
#
loop_
_entity_poly.entity_id
_entity_poly.type
_entity_poly.pdbx_seq_one_letter_code
_entity_poly.pdbx_strand_id
1 'polypeptide(L)'
;MAKQTCPLTSQQVVDFYFMEHRAKLLDIAAFLDRLERAGGSNGLQDVRVRALHKAIPLLTDPASEGRADRVRRVQELLSDHTTEPTPAAHTQSALGADPNGSY
;
A
#
# COMPACT_ATOMS: atom_id res chain seq x y z
N MET A 1 -5.23 25.71 0.21
CA MET A 1 -5.30 24.75 1.33
C MET A 1 -6.43 23.76 1.04
N ALA A 2 -6.24 22.46 1.29
CA ALA A 2 -7.34 21.51 1.15
C ALA A 2 -8.49 21.89 2.09
N LYS A 3 -9.73 21.69 1.61
CA LYS A 3 -10.94 21.85 2.43
C LYS A 3 -10.85 20.88 3.61
N GLN A 4 -11.07 21.38 4.82
CA GLN A 4 -11.18 20.52 6.01
C GLN A 4 -12.44 19.66 5.86
N THR A 5 -12.25 18.36 5.71
CA THR A 5 -13.33 17.36 5.54
C THR A 5 -13.39 16.35 6.69
N CYS A 6 -12.33 16.25 7.50
CA CYS A 6 -12.30 15.39 8.69
C CYS A 6 -12.98 16.13 9.87
N PRO A 7 -13.93 15.50 10.59
CA PRO A 7 -14.57 16.11 11.74
C PRO A 7 -13.67 16.15 13.00
N LEU A 8 -12.51 15.47 12.98
CA LEU A 8 -11.57 15.40 14.09
C LEU A 8 -10.44 16.44 13.95
N THR A 9 -9.93 16.93 15.08
CA THR A 9 -8.68 17.69 15.09
C THR A 9 -7.49 16.78 14.76
N SER A 10 -6.36 17.37 14.35
CA SER A 10 -5.12 16.62 14.12
C SER A 10 -4.69 15.81 15.35
N GLN A 11 -4.84 16.37 16.55
CA GLN A 11 -4.50 15.69 17.80
C GLN A 11 -5.41 14.48 18.04
N GLN A 12 -6.72 14.64 17.86
CA GLN A 12 -7.67 13.53 18.01
C GLN A 12 -7.39 12.39 17.02
N VAL A 13 -6.98 12.71 15.78
CA VAL A 13 -6.56 11.68 14.81
C VAL A 13 -5.35 10.90 15.32
N VAL A 14 -4.35 11.58 15.90
CA VAL A 14 -3.20 10.90 16.50
C VAL A 14 -3.65 10.01 17.66
N ASP A 15 -4.43 10.55 18.59
CA ASP A 15 -4.84 9.84 19.81
C ASP A 15 -5.66 8.58 19.48
N PHE A 16 -6.56 8.63 18.50
CA PHE A 16 -7.38 7.48 18.13
C PHE A 16 -6.63 6.43 17.32
N TYR A 17 -5.75 6.85 16.40
CA TYR A 17 -5.24 5.95 15.37
C TYR A 17 -3.76 5.56 15.51
N PHE A 18 -2.96 6.31 16.29
CA PHE A 18 -1.51 6.12 16.30
C PHE A 18 -1.07 4.70 16.68
N MET A 19 -1.66 4.13 17.74
CA MET A 19 -1.23 2.82 18.26
C MET A 19 -1.46 1.69 17.25
N GLU A 20 -2.58 1.71 16.52
CA GLU A 20 -2.88 0.73 15.47
C GLU A 20 -1.91 0.87 14.29
N HIS A 21 -1.64 2.10 13.84
CA HIS A 21 -0.72 2.34 12.72
C HIS A 21 0.72 2.02 13.08
N ARG A 22 1.14 2.26 14.32
CA ARG A 22 2.43 1.80 14.85
C ARG A 22 2.56 0.28 14.76
N ALA A 23 1.53 -0.46 15.16
CA ALA A 23 1.53 -1.92 15.06
C ALA A 23 1.66 -2.37 13.59
N LYS A 24 0.86 -1.80 12.68
CA LYS A 24 0.94 -2.10 11.24
C LYS A 24 2.33 -1.86 10.65
N LEU A 25 3.00 -0.77 11.03
CA LEU A 25 4.38 -0.51 10.59
C LEU A 25 5.37 -1.57 11.07
N LEU A 26 5.26 -2.01 12.34
CA LEU A 26 6.08 -3.07 12.88
C LEU A 26 5.81 -4.42 12.19
N ASP A 27 4.56 -4.72 11.88
CA ASP A 27 4.19 -5.95 11.18
C ASP A 27 4.76 -5.98 9.75
N ILE A 28 4.70 -4.85 9.03
CA ILE A 28 5.31 -4.71 7.71
C ILE A 28 6.83 -4.90 7.79
N ALA A 29 7.50 -4.22 8.73
CA ALA A 29 8.94 -4.37 8.91
C ALA A 29 9.33 -5.83 9.23
N ALA A 30 8.61 -6.45 10.17
CA ALA A 30 8.87 -7.83 10.56
C ALA A 30 8.57 -8.83 9.43
N PHE A 31 7.62 -8.53 8.53
CA PHE A 31 7.39 -9.31 7.32
C PHE A 31 8.60 -9.24 6.37
N LEU A 32 9.09 -8.04 6.07
CA LEU A 32 10.24 -7.83 5.19
C LEU A 32 11.50 -8.52 5.75
N ASP A 33 11.76 -8.34 7.04
CA ASP A 33 12.82 -9.02 7.78
C ASP A 33 12.77 -10.56 7.65
N ARG A 34 11.56 -11.14 7.77
CA ARG A 34 11.39 -12.59 7.62
C ARG A 34 11.58 -13.04 6.17
N LEU A 35 11.16 -12.22 5.22
CA LEU A 35 11.34 -12.49 3.79
C LEU A 35 12.82 -12.55 3.42
N GLU A 36 13.64 -11.61 3.92
CA GLU A 36 15.09 -11.59 3.68
C GLU A 36 15.82 -12.78 4.32
N ARG A 37 15.35 -13.25 5.48
CA ARG A 37 15.92 -14.42 6.16
C ARG A 37 15.41 -15.76 5.63
N ALA A 38 14.39 -15.75 4.78
CA ALA A 38 13.84 -16.97 4.20
C ALA A 38 14.80 -17.57 3.17
N GLY A 39 14.75 -18.90 3.00
CA GLY A 39 15.51 -19.57 1.96
C GLY A 39 14.91 -19.35 0.56
N GLY A 40 15.78 -19.17 -0.44
CA GLY A 40 15.40 -18.95 -1.84
C GLY A 40 15.07 -17.49 -2.18
N SER A 41 15.06 -17.16 -3.48
CA SER A 41 14.90 -15.77 -3.96
C SER A 41 13.52 -15.46 -4.55
N ASN A 42 12.66 -16.47 -4.75
CA ASN A 42 11.37 -16.28 -5.42
C ASN A 42 10.46 -15.28 -4.71
N GLY A 43 10.42 -15.31 -3.37
CA GLY A 43 9.60 -14.39 -2.58
C GLY A 43 10.04 -12.92 -2.71
N LEU A 44 11.34 -12.68 -2.87
CA LEU A 44 11.88 -11.32 -3.07
C LEU A 44 11.48 -10.74 -4.44
N GLN A 45 11.14 -11.60 -5.39
CA GLN A 45 10.68 -11.22 -6.73
C GLN A 45 9.15 -11.26 -6.88
N ASP A 46 8.42 -11.62 -5.81
CA ASP A 46 6.96 -11.67 -5.83
C ASP A 46 6.39 -10.28 -6.13
N VAL A 47 5.42 -10.22 -7.05
CA VAL A 47 4.83 -8.96 -7.49
C VAL A 47 4.24 -8.15 -6.34
N ARG A 48 3.68 -8.82 -5.32
CA ARG A 48 3.11 -8.17 -4.13
C ARG A 48 4.19 -7.49 -3.29
N VAL A 49 5.38 -8.09 -3.22
CA VAL A 49 6.53 -7.53 -2.49
C VAL A 49 7.07 -6.31 -3.22
N ARG A 50 7.23 -6.39 -4.55
CA ARG A 50 7.64 -5.23 -5.37
C ARG A 50 6.64 -4.09 -5.25
N ALA A 51 5.35 -4.40 -5.32
CA ALA A 51 4.28 -3.42 -5.16
C ALA A 51 4.32 -2.74 -3.79
N LEU A 52 4.53 -3.51 -2.71
CA LEU A 52 4.66 -2.97 -1.36
C LEU A 52 5.88 -2.03 -1.24
N HIS A 53 7.03 -2.40 -1.80
CA HIS A 53 8.22 -1.54 -1.85
C HIS A 53 7.97 -0.22 -2.58
N LYS A 54 7.14 -0.20 -3.62
CA LYS A 54 6.74 1.04 -4.31
C LYS A 54 5.68 1.84 -3.57
N ALA A 55 4.81 1.18 -2.81
CA ALA A 55 3.74 1.82 -2.07
C ALA A 55 4.23 2.57 -0.83
N ILE A 56 5.21 2.01 -0.09
CA ILE A 56 5.71 2.60 1.17
C ILE A 56 6.18 4.06 1.00
N PRO A 57 7.01 4.41 -0.02
CA PRO A 57 7.44 5.79 -0.23
C PRO A 57 6.29 6.77 -0.46
N LEU A 58 5.15 6.32 -1.02
CA LEU A 58 3.98 7.19 -1.27
C LEU A 58 3.34 7.72 0.02
N LEU A 59 3.56 7.05 1.16
CA LEU A 59 3.00 7.46 2.45
C LEU A 59 3.60 8.79 2.94
N THR A 60 4.87 9.06 2.60
CA THR A 60 5.61 10.24 3.05
C THR A 60 6.05 11.13 1.90
N ASP A 61 5.56 10.89 0.68
CA ASP A 61 5.92 11.66 -0.49
C ASP A 61 5.48 13.14 -0.34
N PRO A 62 6.40 14.11 -0.46
CA PRO A 62 6.08 15.54 -0.40
C PRO A 62 5.02 15.97 -1.42
N ALA A 63 4.91 15.26 -2.55
CA ALA A 63 3.87 15.54 -3.53
C ALA A 63 2.45 15.40 -2.94
N SER A 64 2.25 14.66 -1.84
CA SER A 64 0.94 14.53 -1.18
C SER A 64 0.69 15.56 -0.06
N GLU A 65 1.63 16.46 0.20
CA GLU A 65 1.45 17.54 1.17
C GLU A 65 0.27 18.44 0.80
N GLY A 66 -0.60 18.71 1.77
CA GLY A 66 -1.79 19.54 1.56
C GLY A 66 -2.86 18.96 0.63
N ARG A 67 -2.69 17.76 0.04
CA ARG A 67 -3.65 17.11 -0.88
C ARG A 67 -4.49 16.00 -0.25
N ALA A 68 -4.01 15.39 0.83
CA ALA A 68 -4.69 14.28 1.51
C ALA A 68 -5.05 13.09 0.58
N ASP A 69 -4.22 12.80 -0.42
CA ASP A 69 -4.51 11.84 -1.49
C ASP A 69 -3.70 10.53 -1.42
N ARG A 70 -2.98 10.30 -0.32
CA ARG A 70 -2.09 9.13 -0.14
C ARG A 70 -2.79 7.80 -0.38
N VAL A 71 -3.99 7.63 0.19
CA VAL A 71 -4.79 6.40 0.02
C VAL A 71 -5.12 6.17 -1.44
N ARG A 72 -5.59 7.21 -2.15
CA ARG A 72 -5.87 7.14 -3.59
C ARG A 72 -4.63 6.71 -4.37
N ARG A 73 -3.48 7.32 -4.10
CA ARG A 73 -2.22 7.01 -4.80
C ARG A 73 -1.75 5.58 -4.56
N VAL A 74 -1.85 5.09 -3.32
CA VAL A 74 -1.52 3.70 -2.99
C VAL A 74 -2.52 2.74 -3.66
N GLN A 75 -3.81 3.03 -3.61
CA GLN A 75 -4.83 2.22 -4.27
C GLN A 75 -4.61 2.15 -5.77
N GLU A 76 -4.37 3.29 -6.43
CA GLU A 76 -4.08 3.36 -7.86
C GLU A 76 -2.83 2.57 -8.21
N LEU A 77 -1.76 2.65 -7.42
CA LEU A 77 -0.55 1.85 -7.64
C LEU A 77 -0.86 0.33 -7.59
N LEU A 78 -1.70 -0.11 -6.66
CA LEU A 78 -2.01 -1.53 -6.46
C LEU A 78 -3.10 -2.08 -7.40
N SER A 79 -3.80 -1.21 -8.14
CA SER A 79 -4.96 -1.59 -8.95
C SER A 79 -4.55 -1.93 -10.39
N ASP A 80 -5.28 -2.87 -10.97
CA ASP A 80 -5.33 -3.08 -12.41
C ASP A 80 -6.16 -1.95 -13.04
N HIS A 81 -5.60 -1.27 -14.05
CA HIS A 81 -6.23 -0.15 -14.76
C HIS A 81 -6.84 -0.57 -16.11
N THR A 82 -6.78 -1.86 -16.45
CA THR A 82 -7.40 -2.36 -17.67
C THR A 82 -8.92 -2.20 -17.60
N THR A 83 -9.49 -1.74 -18.70
CA THR A 83 -10.94 -1.55 -18.85
C THR A 83 -11.59 -2.72 -19.58
N GLU A 84 -10.79 -3.50 -20.31
CA GLU A 84 -11.23 -4.69 -21.01
C GLU A 84 -11.30 -5.87 -20.02
N PRO A 85 -12.48 -6.51 -19.85
CA PRO A 85 -12.60 -7.66 -18.97
C PRO A 85 -11.70 -8.81 -19.42
N THR A 86 -11.10 -9.52 -18.47
CA THR A 86 -10.39 -10.75 -18.80
C THR A 86 -11.37 -11.81 -19.30
N PRO A 87 -10.98 -12.64 -20.30
CA PRO A 87 -11.88 -13.63 -20.89
C PRO A 87 -12.42 -14.66 -19.88
N ALA A 88 -11.67 -14.92 -18.81
CA ALA A 88 -12.06 -15.81 -17.72
C ALA A 88 -11.31 -15.47 -16.43
N ALA A 89 -11.93 -15.72 -15.28
CA ALA A 89 -11.25 -15.62 -13.99
C ALA A 89 -10.26 -16.79 -13.82
N HIS A 90 -8.96 -16.48 -13.71
CA HIS A 90 -7.91 -17.50 -13.57
C HIS A 90 -7.75 -18.02 -12.14
N THR A 91 -8.15 -17.23 -11.14
CA THR A 91 -8.11 -17.58 -9.71
C THR A 91 -9.37 -17.05 -9.02
N GLN A 92 -9.81 -17.71 -7.94
CA GLN A 92 -10.92 -17.21 -7.11
C GLN A 92 -10.50 -16.07 -6.16
N SER A 93 -9.20 -15.78 -6.05
CA SER A 93 -8.68 -14.79 -5.11
C SER A 93 -7.97 -13.66 -5.83
N ALA A 94 -8.17 -12.45 -5.33
CA ALA A 94 -7.39 -11.27 -5.71
C ALA A 94 -5.97 -11.37 -5.14
N LEU A 95 -4.97 -10.97 -5.93
CA LEU A 95 -3.57 -10.91 -5.50
C LEU A 95 -3.29 -9.69 -4.59
N GLY A 96 -4.12 -8.64 -4.67
CA GLY A 96 -3.93 -7.39 -3.95
C GLY A 96 -2.86 -6.45 -4.55
N ALA A 97 -2.31 -6.81 -5.71
CA ALA A 97 -1.44 -5.99 -6.55
C ALA A 97 -1.66 -6.41 -8.01
N ASP A 98 -1.51 -5.48 -8.96
CA ASP A 98 -1.63 -5.76 -10.39
C ASP A 98 -0.44 -6.62 -10.87
N PRO A 99 -0.64 -7.86 -11.34
CA PRO A 99 0.46 -8.69 -11.85
C PRO A 99 1.21 -8.05 -13.04
N ASN A 100 0.57 -7.14 -13.76
CA ASN A 100 1.14 -6.41 -14.90
C ASN A 100 1.71 -5.03 -14.52
N GLY A 101 1.60 -4.65 -13.25
CA GLY A 101 2.04 -3.35 -12.74
C GLY A 101 3.55 -3.18 -12.86
N SER A 102 3.99 -1.98 -13.26
CA SER A 102 5.40 -1.60 -13.24
C SER A 102 5.82 -1.19 -11.83
N TYR A 103 6.21 -2.19 -11.04
CA TYR A 103 6.77 -2.03 -9.70
C TYR A 103 8.29 -2.18 -9.66
#